data_AF-G2GWM4-F1
#
_entry.id   AF-G2GWM4-F1
#
_cell.length_a   1.000
_cell.length_b   1.000
_cell.length_c   1.000
_cell.angle_alpha   90.00
_cell.angle_beta   90.00
_cell.angle_gamma   90.00
#
_symmetry.space_group_name_H-M   'P 1'
#
loop_
_entity.id
_entity.type
_entity.pdbx_description
1 polymer ?
#
loop_
_entity_poly.entity_id
_entity_poly.type
_entity_poly.pdbx_seq_one_letter_code
_entity_poly.pdbx_strand_id
1 'polypeptide(L)'
;MTASPAINIGSMYDMLMPGESTLTKRIYNSGSSTAFVRVDILEITLGEKKNTETPIIQVKNNKVNKETLIVTPQRLIIPPSGFQYVRLIFPGKRDRERYYRVRFTPVLPKNNDGFNLTEKELKDYQSTQEIKAGVNVMTGYGSALFVLPENPRFDTQVIKDKHLITVKNNGNATVLLDKIRICLQEKEQKKMRRRKTYFYSTGQELSVG
;
A
#
# COMPACT_ATOMS: atom_id res chain seq x y z
N MET A 1 -9.66 -27.15 -13.82
CA MET A 1 -9.27 -26.09 -12.88
C MET A 1 -8.94 -24.85 -13.71
N THR A 2 -9.53 -23.70 -13.40
CA THR A 2 -9.32 -22.46 -14.17
C THR A 2 -7.91 -21.92 -13.86
N ALA A 3 -7.13 -21.63 -14.89
CA ALA A 3 -5.80 -21.04 -14.73
C ALA A 3 -5.96 -19.54 -14.47
N SER A 4 -5.69 -19.09 -13.25
CA SER A 4 -5.84 -17.67 -12.87
C SER A 4 -4.64 -17.20 -12.06
N PRO A 5 -4.17 -15.95 -12.29
CA PRO A 5 -3.12 -15.37 -11.48
C PRO A 5 -3.67 -15.01 -10.09
N ALA A 6 -2.87 -15.24 -9.05
CA ALA A 6 -3.20 -14.86 -7.68
C ALA A 6 -1.98 -14.25 -7.03
N ILE A 7 -1.97 -12.93 -6.88
CA ILE A 7 -0.80 -12.22 -6.35
C ILE A 7 -0.92 -11.98 -4.85
N ASN A 8 0.23 -11.99 -4.17
CA ASN A 8 0.37 -11.61 -2.78
C ASN A 8 1.48 -10.54 -2.67
N ILE A 9 1.16 -9.41 -2.03
CA ILE A 9 2.06 -8.25 -1.93
C ILE A 9 2.77 -8.13 -0.57
N GLY A 10 2.58 -9.11 0.31
CA GLY A 10 3.03 -9.05 1.70
C GLY A 10 2.20 -8.08 2.53
N SER A 11 2.86 -7.18 3.26
CA SER A 11 2.18 -6.19 4.09
C SER A 11 1.29 -5.26 3.26
N MET A 12 0.13 -4.89 3.80
CA MET A 12 -0.80 -3.89 3.22
C MET A 12 -0.41 -2.45 3.57
N TYR A 13 0.62 -2.29 4.40
CA TYR A 13 1.20 -1.00 4.70
C TYR A 13 2.70 -1.14 4.94
N ASP A 14 3.47 -0.10 4.59
CA ASP A 14 4.88 -0.01 4.92
C ASP A 14 5.21 1.40 5.39
N MET A 15 6.29 1.53 6.14
CA MET A 15 6.84 2.80 6.60
C MET A 15 8.27 2.92 6.08
N LEU A 16 8.58 4.02 5.42
CA LEU A 16 9.94 4.36 5.02
C LEU A 16 10.52 5.23 6.13
N MET A 17 11.46 4.66 6.90
CA MET A 17 11.98 5.28 8.12
C MET A 17 12.92 6.44 7.80
N PRO A 18 13.16 7.36 8.77
CA PRO A 18 14.23 8.36 8.65
C PRO A 18 15.57 7.71 8.30
N GLY A 19 16.38 8.36 7.46
CA GLY A 19 17.64 7.80 6.95
C GLY A 19 17.51 6.73 5.84
N GLU A 20 16.34 6.13 5.63
CA GLU A 20 16.11 5.15 4.55
C GLU A 20 15.52 5.83 3.31
N SER A 21 16.15 5.75 2.14
CA SER A 21 15.59 6.31 0.90
C SER A 21 14.77 5.31 0.07
N THR A 22 14.89 4.02 0.37
CA THR A 22 14.35 2.93 -0.45
C THR A 22 13.72 1.84 0.41
N LEU A 23 12.58 1.30 -0.04
CA LEU A 23 11.93 0.10 0.49
C LEU A 23 11.68 -0.89 -0.65
N THR A 24 11.86 -2.20 -0.39
CA THR A 24 11.63 -3.24 -1.39
C THR A 24 10.48 -4.16 -0.96
N LYS A 25 9.50 -4.35 -1.84
CA LYS A 25 8.41 -5.32 -1.66
C LYS A 25 8.61 -6.52 -2.56
N ARG A 26 8.32 -7.72 -2.04
CA ARG A 26 8.26 -8.96 -2.81
C ARG A 26 6.82 -9.25 -3.20
N ILE A 27 6.56 -9.38 -4.49
CA ILE A 27 5.25 -9.74 -5.04
C ILE A 27 5.31 -11.18 -5.49
N TYR A 28 4.55 -12.05 -4.85
CA TYR A 28 4.51 -13.50 -5.12
C TYR A 28 3.27 -13.86 -5.91
N ASN A 29 3.37 -14.77 -6.86
CA ASN A 29 2.24 -15.33 -7.59
C ASN A 29 1.97 -16.76 -7.11
N SER A 30 0.93 -16.94 -6.30
CA SER A 30 0.43 -18.25 -5.87
C SER A 30 -0.55 -18.87 -6.86
N GLY A 31 -0.85 -18.18 -7.97
CA GLY A 31 -1.73 -18.65 -9.01
C GLY A 31 -1.08 -19.70 -9.92
N SER A 32 -1.90 -20.30 -10.77
CA SER A 32 -1.50 -21.35 -11.71
C SER A 32 -1.14 -20.83 -13.11
N SER A 33 -1.34 -19.53 -13.39
CA SER A 33 -0.89 -18.84 -14.60
C SER A 33 0.03 -17.67 -14.29
N THR A 34 0.80 -17.23 -15.30
CA THR A 34 1.65 -16.04 -15.19
C THR A 34 0.83 -14.80 -14.87
N ALA A 35 1.23 -14.02 -13.87
CA ALA A 35 0.61 -12.77 -13.50
C ALA A 35 1.32 -11.59 -14.18
N PHE A 36 0.56 -10.83 -14.98
CA PHE A 36 0.97 -9.52 -15.49
C PHE A 36 0.43 -8.45 -14.56
N VAL A 37 1.31 -7.75 -13.84
CA VAL A 37 0.89 -6.79 -12.79
C VAL A 37 1.35 -5.39 -13.15
N ARG A 38 0.40 -4.45 -13.18
CA ARG A 38 0.69 -3.03 -13.23
C ARG A 38 0.87 -2.47 -11.82
N VAL A 39 1.89 -1.64 -11.64
CA VAL A 39 2.14 -0.91 -10.39
C VAL A 39 1.92 0.58 -10.60
N ASP A 40 0.90 1.12 -9.95
CA ASP A 40 0.51 2.54 -10.00
C ASP A 40 0.70 3.18 -8.61
N ILE A 41 1.04 4.47 -8.56
CA ILE A 41 1.16 5.22 -7.30
C ILE A 41 0.19 6.40 -7.31
N LEU A 42 -0.50 6.59 -6.19
CA LEU A 42 -1.25 7.80 -5.89
C LEU A 42 -0.67 8.45 -4.63
N GLU A 43 -0.45 9.76 -4.65
CA GLU A 43 -0.18 10.52 -3.43
C GLU A 43 -1.50 10.79 -2.71
N ILE A 44 -1.53 10.53 -1.41
CA ILE A 44 -2.68 10.78 -0.56
C ILE A 44 -2.44 12.10 0.16
N THR A 45 -3.31 13.08 -0.06
CA THR A 45 -3.35 14.31 0.73
C THR A 45 -4.41 14.16 1.81
N LEU A 46 -4.02 14.33 3.07
CA LEU A 46 -4.96 14.31 4.18
C LEU A 46 -5.77 15.61 4.19
N GLY A 47 -7.09 15.47 4.28
CA GLY A 47 -8.01 16.58 4.43
C GLY A 47 -8.82 16.44 5.71
N GLU A 48 -9.42 17.54 6.19
CA GLU A 48 -10.18 17.56 7.45
C GLU A 48 -11.38 16.60 7.45
N LYS A 49 -12.08 16.48 6.31
CA LYS A 49 -13.27 15.61 6.17
C LYS A 49 -13.01 14.37 5.32
N LYS A 50 -12.13 14.47 4.33
CA LYS A 50 -11.84 13.39 3.39
C LYS A 50 -10.44 13.54 2.82
N ASN A 51 -9.76 12.42 2.67
CA ASN A 51 -8.49 12.35 1.97
C ASN A 51 -8.71 12.40 0.45
N THR A 52 -7.78 13.03 -0.27
CA THR A 52 -7.75 13.01 -1.73
C THR A 52 -6.60 12.14 -2.21
N GLU A 53 -6.80 11.44 -3.33
CA GLU A 53 -5.75 10.64 -3.97
C GLU A 53 -5.46 11.19 -5.35
N THR A 54 -4.20 11.51 -5.64
CA THR A 54 -3.78 12.10 -6.90
C THR A 54 -2.72 11.22 -7.55
N PRO A 55 -2.89 10.81 -8.83
CA PRO A 55 -1.84 10.10 -9.55
C PRO A 55 -0.55 10.91 -9.61
N ILE A 56 0.57 10.25 -9.36
CA ILE A 56 1.87 10.92 -9.41
C ILE A 56 2.48 10.80 -10.81
N ILE A 57 3.27 11.81 -11.17
CA ILE A 57 4.08 11.81 -12.38
C ILE A 57 5.54 11.64 -11.93
N GLN A 58 6.08 10.43 -12.14
CA GLN A 58 7.45 10.07 -11.74
C GLN A 58 8.52 10.67 -12.67
N VAL A 59 8.16 10.99 -13.92
CA VAL A 59 9.05 11.61 -14.90
C VAL A 59 8.38 12.87 -15.42
N LYS A 60 9.01 14.03 -15.20
CA LYS A 60 8.56 15.33 -15.70
C LYS A 60 9.70 15.96 -16.49
N ASN A 61 9.42 16.43 -17.71
CA ASN A 61 10.42 17.04 -18.60
C ASN A 61 11.68 16.16 -18.79
N ASN A 62 11.49 14.87 -19.06
CA ASN A 62 12.55 13.85 -19.21
C ASN A 62 13.49 13.71 -18.00
N LYS A 63 13.09 14.19 -16.82
CA LYS A 63 13.83 14.02 -15.57
C LYS A 63 12.96 13.33 -14.53
N VAL A 64 13.59 12.48 -13.73
CA VAL A 64 12.95 11.87 -12.57
C VAL A 64 12.50 12.97 -11.61
N ASN A 65 11.21 12.97 -11.27
CA ASN A 65 10.64 13.88 -10.31
C ASN A 65 11.09 13.48 -8.90
N LYS A 66 12.07 14.21 -8.36
CA LYS A 66 12.65 13.91 -7.04
C LYS A 66 11.72 14.25 -5.88
N GLU A 67 10.62 14.95 -6.12
CA GLU A 67 9.69 15.38 -5.07
C GLU A 67 8.55 14.38 -4.83
N THR A 68 8.55 13.24 -5.50
CA THR A 68 7.51 12.21 -5.38
C THR A 68 8.12 10.82 -5.19
N LEU A 69 7.26 9.86 -4.85
CA LEU A 69 7.65 8.46 -4.75
C LEU A 69 7.94 7.89 -6.15
N ILE A 70 9.01 7.12 -6.27
CA ILE A 70 9.35 6.41 -7.50
C ILE A 70 9.13 4.92 -7.26
N VAL A 71 8.56 4.22 -8.23
CA VAL A 71 8.46 2.76 -8.20
C VAL A 71 9.14 2.14 -9.40
N THR A 72 9.94 1.10 -9.15
CA THR A 72 10.61 0.36 -10.22
C THR A 72 10.66 -1.15 -9.92
N PRO A 73 10.30 -2.01 -10.89
CA PRO A 73 9.64 -1.68 -12.16
C PRO A 73 8.13 -1.39 -11.96
N GLN A 74 7.50 -0.73 -12.94
CA GLN A 74 6.05 -0.48 -12.95
C GLN A 74 5.22 -1.61 -13.59
N ARG A 75 5.89 -2.60 -14.15
CA ARG A 75 5.33 -3.73 -14.87
C ARG A 75 6.04 -4.99 -14.41
N LEU A 76 5.29 -5.94 -13.88
CA LEU A 76 5.80 -7.22 -13.40
C LEU A 76 5.23 -8.35 -14.23
N ILE A 77 6.07 -9.33 -14.54
CA ILE A 77 5.70 -10.59 -15.18
C ILE A 77 6.14 -11.69 -14.23
N ILE A 78 5.19 -12.28 -13.51
CA ILE A 78 5.48 -13.20 -12.41
C ILE A 78 4.96 -14.59 -12.78
N PRO A 79 5.84 -15.58 -13.06
CA PRO A 79 5.40 -16.93 -13.40
C PRO A 79 4.67 -17.60 -12.21
N PRO A 80 3.92 -18.68 -12.45
CA PRO A 80 3.30 -19.47 -11.39
C PRO A 80 4.33 -19.88 -10.32
N SER A 81 3.96 -19.75 -9.04
CA SER A 81 4.86 -20.00 -7.90
C SER A 81 6.16 -19.17 -7.89
N GLY A 82 6.23 -18.11 -8.69
CA GLY A 82 7.36 -17.19 -8.76
C GLY A 82 7.14 -15.90 -7.95
N PHE A 83 8.16 -15.06 -7.89
CA PHE A 83 8.05 -13.71 -7.35
C PHE A 83 8.88 -12.71 -8.14
N GLN A 84 8.53 -11.43 -8.00
CA GLN A 84 9.37 -10.31 -8.42
C GLN A 84 9.45 -9.26 -7.33
N TYR A 85 10.51 -8.45 -7.35
CA TYR A 85 10.69 -7.35 -6.41
C TYR A 85 10.29 -6.03 -7.04
N VAL A 86 9.70 -5.17 -6.21
CA VAL A 86 9.38 -3.78 -6.52
C VAL A 86 10.09 -2.89 -5.53
N ARG A 87 10.87 -1.93 -6.03
CA ARG A 87 11.54 -0.92 -5.21
C ARG A 87 10.71 0.35 -5.20
N LEU A 88 10.49 0.88 -3.99
CA LEU A 88 9.82 2.13 -3.69
C LEU A 88 10.89 3.09 -3.19
N ILE A 89 11.12 4.19 -3.88
CA ILE A 89 12.24 5.10 -3.64
C ILE A 89 11.69 6.51 -3.44
N PHE A 90 12.03 7.14 -2.33
CA PHE A 90 11.71 8.55 -2.08
C PHE A 90 13.01 9.35 -1.93
N PRO A 91 13.45 10.05 -3.00
CA PRO A 91 14.73 10.79 -3.02
C PRO A 91 14.59 12.26 -2.58
N GLY A 92 13.38 12.71 -2.27
CA GLY A 92 13.07 14.11 -1.94
C GLY A 92 13.34 14.46 -0.48
N LYS A 93 13.18 15.75 -0.17
CA LYS A 93 13.21 16.25 1.21
C LYS A 93 12.02 15.74 2.02
N ARG A 94 12.27 15.47 3.31
CA ARG A 94 11.31 14.89 4.26
C ARG A 94 10.94 15.89 5.35
N ASP A 95 10.57 17.10 4.93
CA ASP A 95 10.17 18.19 5.83
C ASP A 95 8.82 17.93 6.51
N ARG A 96 7.99 17.07 5.91
CA ARG A 96 6.71 16.60 6.44
C ARG A 96 6.51 15.13 6.07
N GLU A 97 5.64 14.46 6.82
CA GLU A 97 5.18 13.12 6.46
C GLU A 97 4.42 13.14 5.13
N ARG A 98 4.62 12.10 4.31
CA ARG A 98 3.89 11.92 3.05
C ARG A 98 3.27 10.54 2.97
N TYR A 99 2.18 10.45 2.23
CA TYR A 99 1.34 9.27 2.18
C TYR A 99 1.14 8.86 0.73
N TYR A 100 1.30 7.57 0.44
CA TYR A 100 1.11 7.05 -0.90
C TYR A 100 0.24 5.79 -0.87
N ARG A 101 -0.60 5.61 -1.88
CA ARG A 101 -1.22 4.32 -2.20
C ARG A 101 -0.47 3.69 -3.37
N VAL A 102 0.17 2.56 -3.14
CA VAL A 102 0.81 1.74 -4.17
C VAL A 102 -0.17 0.65 -4.59
N ARG A 103 -0.67 0.72 -5.82
CA ARG A 103 -1.63 -0.23 -6.37
C ARG A 103 -0.92 -1.29 -7.20
N PHE A 104 -1.19 -2.56 -6.91
CA PHE A 104 -0.73 -3.72 -7.65
C PHE A 104 -1.95 -4.36 -8.32
N THR A 105 -2.10 -4.14 -9.62
CA THR A 105 -3.29 -4.57 -10.36
C THR A 105 -2.89 -5.64 -11.38
N PRO A 106 -3.30 -6.91 -11.18
CA PRO A 106 -3.20 -7.90 -12.24
C PRO A 106 -4.05 -7.45 -13.43
N VAL A 107 -3.51 -7.58 -14.63
CA VAL A 107 -4.16 -7.18 -15.88
C VAL A 107 -4.00 -8.29 -16.92
N LEU A 108 -4.91 -8.34 -17.88
CA LEU A 108 -4.66 -9.05 -19.12
C LEU A 108 -3.75 -8.16 -19.98
N PRO A 109 -2.57 -8.66 -20.41
CA PRO A 109 -1.66 -7.85 -21.20
C PRO A 109 -2.24 -7.60 -22.60
N LYS A 110 -1.86 -6.46 -23.16
CA LYS A 110 -2.24 -5.97 -24.49
C LYS A 110 -1.00 -5.45 -25.21
N ASN A 111 -1.08 -5.31 -26.54
CA ASN A 111 -0.02 -4.62 -27.30
C ASN A 111 0.25 -3.23 -26.69
N ASN A 112 1.54 -2.89 -26.55
CA ASN A 112 2.03 -1.59 -26.08
C ASN A 112 1.64 -1.20 -24.64
N ASP A 113 1.37 -2.16 -23.75
CA ASP A 113 1.08 -1.88 -22.34
C ASP A 113 2.31 -1.80 -21.41
N GLY A 114 3.50 -1.98 -22.00
CA GLY A 114 4.80 -1.89 -21.33
C GLY A 114 5.34 -3.22 -20.76
N PHE A 115 4.71 -4.36 -21.03
CA PHE A 115 5.30 -5.68 -20.68
C PHE A 115 6.28 -6.22 -21.73
N ASN A 116 6.44 -5.55 -22.88
CA ASN A 116 7.36 -5.93 -23.97
C ASN A 116 7.16 -7.37 -24.50
N LEU A 117 5.90 -7.79 -24.61
CA LEU A 117 5.54 -9.08 -25.20
C LEU A 117 5.44 -8.97 -26.72
N THR A 118 5.77 -10.06 -27.42
CA THR A 118 5.46 -10.24 -28.84
C THR A 118 3.98 -10.53 -29.06
N GLU A 119 3.48 -10.29 -30.28
CA GLU A 119 2.09 -10.61 -30.63
C GLU A 119 1.74 -12.09 -30.45
N LYS A 120 2.72 -12.98 -30.70
CA LYS A 120 2.55 -14.42 -30.52
C LYS A 120 2.36 -14.76 -29.05
N GLU A 121 3.22 -14.25 -28.16
CA GLU A 121 3.13 -14.48 -26.72
C GLU A 121 1.81 -13.94 -26.14
N LEU A 122 1.33 -12.81 -26.65
CA LEU A 122 0.03 -12.25 -26.28
C LEU A 122 -1.13 -13.17 -26.68
N LYS A 123 -1.15 -13.65 -27.93
CA LYS A 123 -2.19 -14.58 -28.41
C LYS A 123 -2.16 -15.89 -27.66
N ASP A 124 -0.97 -16.45 -27.44
CA ASP A 124 -0.79 -17.69 -26.69
C ASP A 124 -1.32 -17.51 -25.26
N TYR A 125 -0.94 -16.44 -24.56
CA TYR A 125 -1.44 -16.15 -23.22
C TYR A 125 -2.96 -15.96 -23.19
N GLN A 126 -3.51 -15.12 -24.09
CA GLN A 126 -4.95 -14.86 -24.16
C GLN A 126 -5.73 -16.15 -24.42
N SER A 127 -5.26 -17.03 -25.32
CA SER A 127 -5.91 -18.31 -25.59
C SER A 127 -5.97 -19.24 -24.36
N THR A 128 -4.99 -19.16 -23.46
CA THR A 128 -4.99 -19.93 -22.19
C THR A 128 -5.85 -19.31 -21.10
N GLN A 129 -6.17 -18.01 -21.21
CA GLN A 129 -6.99 -17.26 -20.26
C GLN A 129 -8.45 -17.11 -20.70
N GLU A 130 -8.73 -17.31 -21.99
CA GLU A 130 -10.07 -17.30 -22.58
C GLU A 130 -10.84 -18.56 -22.17
N ILE A 131 -11.46 -18.49 -21.00
CA ILE A 131 -12.53 -19.41 -20.64
C ILE A 131 -13.75 -19.01 -21.47
N LYS A 132 -14.12 -19.88 -22.42
CA LYS A 132 -15.42 -19.87 -23.10
C LYS A 132 -16.52 -19.63 -22.05
N ALA A 133 -17.11 -18.44 -22.06
CA ALA A 133 -18.24 -17.97 -21.23
C ALA A 133 -18.02 -17.63 -19.73
N GLY A 134 -16.80 -17.46 -19.22
CA GLY A 134 -16.55 -17.24 -17.78
C GLY A 134 -15.96 -15.87 -17.42
N VAL A 135 -16.51 -15.18 -16.42
CA VAL A 135 -15.93 -13.95 -15.83
C VAL A 135 -14.52 -14.22 -15.31
N ASN A 136 -13.51 -13.46 -15.77
CA ASN A 136 -12.16 -13.53 -15.21
C ASN A 136 -12.04 -12.56 -14.02
N VAL A 137 -11.97 -13.11 -12.80
CA VAL A 137 -11.83 -12.33 -11.56
C VAL A 137 -10.35 -12.25 -11.19
N MET A 138 -9.78 -11.05 -11.29
CA MET A 138 -8.43 -10.76 -10.85
C MET A 138 -8.46 -9.78 -9.68
N THR A 139 -7.79 -10.13 -8.57
CA THR A 139 -7.76 -9.29 -7.37
C THR A 139 -6.57 -8.33 -7.42
N GLY A 140 -6.87 -7.02 -7.44
CA GLY A 140 -5.88 -5.97 -7.23
C GLY A 140 -5.73 -5.60 -5.76
N TYR A 141 -4.54 -5.13 -5.38
CA TYR A 141 -4.22 -4.70 -4.02
C TYR A 141 -3.79 -3.24 -4.00
N GLY A 142 -4.10 -2.52 -2.92
CA GLY A 142 -3.60 -1.16 -2.67
C GLY A 142 -2.92 -1.11 -1.31
N SER A 143 -1.59 -1.03 -1.30
CA SER A 143 -0.78 -0.88 -0.09
C SER A 143 -0.63 0.60 0.27
N ALA A 144 -0.70 0.94 1.56
CA ALA A 144 -0.30 2.26 2.04
C ALA A 144 1.23 2.31 2.21
N LEU A 145 1.85 3.42 1.85
CA LEU A 145 3.24 3.72 2.20
C LEU A 145 3.27 5.07 2.93
N PHE A 146 3.82 5.06 4.13
CA PHE A 146 4.10 6.25 4.91
C PHE A 146 5.57 6.61 4.75
N VAL A 147 5.87 7.81 4.26
CA VAL A 147 7.24 8.34 4.24
C VAL A 147 7.36 9.28 5.42
N LEU A 148 8.05 8.84 6.47
CA LEU A 148 8.20 9.61 7.70
C LEU A 148 9.05 10.86 7.45
N PRO A 149 8.83 11.94 8.22
CA PRO A 149 9.72 13.10 8.19
C PRO A 149 11.13 12.69 8.66
N GLU A 150 12.15 13.47 8.29
CA GLU A 150 13.55 13.16 8.68
C GLU A 150 13.75 13.17 10.20
N ASN A 151 13.01 14.03 10.91
CA ASN A 151 13.03 14.12 12.37
C ASN A 151 11.60 13.89 12.89
N PRO A 152 11.19 12.63 13.11
CA PRO A 152 9.87 12.33 13.63
C PRO A 152 9.78 12.68 15.12
N ARG A 153 8.77 13.46 15.47
CA ARG A 153 8.35 13.79 16.82
C ARG A 153 7.03 13.08 17.06
N PHE A 154 7.04 12.08 17.93
CA PHE A 154 5.84 11.38 18.36
C PHE A 154 5.28 12.03 19.63
N ASP A 155 4.01 12.42 19.59
CA ASP A 155 3.30 12.99 20.74
C ASP A 155 1.85 12.46 20.70
N THR A 156 1.63 11.36 21.41
CA THR A 156 0.34 10.69 21.52
C THR A 156 -0.30 11.05 22.86
N GLN A 157 -1.47 11.67 22.82
CA GLN A 157 -2.24 12.00 24.02
C GLN A 157 -3.51 11.17 24.10
N VAL A 158 -3.75 10.58 25.26
CA VAL A 158 -4.98 9.81 25.54
C VAL A 158 -5.86 10.63 26.45
N ILE A 159 -7.03 11.00 25.95
CA ILE A 159 -8.03 11.78 26.66
C ILE A 159 -9.18 10.86 27.01
N LYS A 160 -9.46 10.73 28.32
CA LYS A 160 -10.53 9.88 28.82
C LYS A 160 -11.70 10.74 29.28
N ASP A 161 -12.86 10.52 28.68
CA ASP A 161 -14.14 11.02 29.15
C ASP A 161 -14.96 9.88 29.77
N LYS A 162 -16.11 10.18 30.41
CA LYS A 162 -16.97 9.23 31.13
C LYS A 162 -17.38 8.01 30.28
N HIS A 163 -17.43 8.14 28.96
CA HIS A 163 -17.85 7.07 28.04
C HIS A 163 -16.94 6.85 26.82
N LEU A 164 -15.88 7.64 26.63
CA LEU A 164 -15.06 7.60 25.41
C LEU A 164 -13.57 7.78 25.73
N ILE A 165 -12.72 7.02 25.04
CA ILE A 165 -11.27 7.23 25.03
C ILE A 165 -10.91 7.83 23.68
N THR A 166 -10.44 9.06 23.67
CA THR A 166 -9.92 9.73 22.46
C THR A 166 -8.40 9.67 22.47
N VAL A 167 -7.80 9.25 21.37
CA VAL A 167 -6.36 9.29 21.17
C VAL A 167 -6.05 10.36 20.13
N LYS A 168 -5.23 11.36 20.50
CA LYS A 168 -4.80 12.45 19.63
C LYS A 168 -3.33 12.30 19.27
N ASN A 169 -2.99 12.57 18.00
CA ASN A 169 -1.60 12.67 17.55
C ASN A 169 -1.21 14.14 17.37
N ASN A 170 -0.53 14.70 18.37
CA ASN A 170 0.05 16.05 18.33
C ASN A 170 1.48 16.04 17.77
N GLY A 171 1.98 14.88 17.36
CA GLY A 171 3.28 14.70 16.73
C GLY A 171 3.33 15.23 15.29
N ASN A 172 4.38 14.91 14.55
CA ASN A 172 4.50 15.18 13.12
C ASN A 172 4.65 13.90 12.26
N ALA A 173 4.49 12.73 12.88
CA ALA A 173 4.61 11.42 12.25
C ALA A 173 3.42 10.53 12.64
N THR A 174 3.00 9.67 11.73
CA THR A 174 1.89 8.72 11.92
C THR A 174 2.28 7.71 13.00
N VAL A 175 1.33 7.48 13.90
CA VAL A 175 1.46 6.45 14.93
C VAL A 175 0.56 5.27 14.57
N LEU A 176 1.13 4.07 14.71
CA LEU A 176 0.42 2.81 14.59
C LEU A 176 -0.05 2.36 15.97
N LEU A 177 -1.37 2.35 16.19
CA LEU A 177 -1.95 1.68 17.36
C LEU A 177 -2.39 0.29 16.95
N ASP A 178 -1.65 -0.72 17.40
CA ASP A 178 -2.02 -2.12 17.26
C ASP A 178 -2.40 -2.71 18.61
N LYS A 179 -3.32 -3.70 18.60
CA LYS A 179 -3.71 -4.48 19.78
C LYS A 179 -4.10 -3.64 21.00
N ILE A 180 -4.88 -2.56 20.80
CA ILE A 180 -5.38 -1.71 21.90
C ILE A 180 -6.12 -2.58 22.95
N ARG A 181 -5.79 -2.38 24.22
CA ARG A 181 -6.46 -3.02 25.36
C ARG A 181 -7.01 -1.94 26.28
N ILE A 182 -8.29 -2.05 26.64
CA ILE A 182 -8.95 -1.15 27.58
C ILE A 182 -9.18 -1.92 28.87
N CYS A 183 -8.58 -1.46 29.97
CA CYS A 183 -8.77 -2.06 31.29
C CYS A 183 -9.93 -1.35 32.01
N LEU A 184 -10.93 -2.13 32.44
CA LEU A 184 -12.06 -1.67 33.25
C LEU A 184 -11.86 -2.25 34.66
N GLN A 185 -11.30 -1.45 35.58
CA GLN A 185 -10.96 -1.77 36.99
C GLN A 185 -9.87 -2.82 37.28
N GLU A 186 -9.22 -2.66 38.44
CA GLU A 186 -8.03 -3.40 38.91
C GLU A 186 -8.27 -4.86 39.32
N LYS A 187 -9.52 -5.31 39.43
CA LYS A 187 -9.84 -6.70 39.79
C LYS A 187 -10.50 -7.42 38.62
N GLU A 188 -9.69 -8.28 38.00
CA GLU A 188 -10.01 -9.38 37.09
C GLU A 188 -11.41 -9.38 36.46
N GLN A 189 -11.51 -8.79 35.27
CA GLN A 189 -12.18 -9.42 34.12
C GLN A 189 -11.74 -8.73 32.83
N LYS A 190 -10.75 -9.33 32.16
CA LYS A 190 -10.28 -8.90 30.82
C LYS A 190 -11.39 -9.08 29.80
N LYS A 191 -12.20 -8.05 29.56
CA LYS A 191 -13.07 -8.00 28.37
C LYS A 191 -12.19 -7.65 27.16
N MET A 192 -11.70 -8.68 26.46
CA MET A 192 -10.88 -8.53 25.26
C MET A 192 -11.74 -7.97 24.13
N ARG A 193 -11.73 -6.65 23.93
CA ARG A 193 -12.52 -6.01 22.87
C ARG A 193 -11.63 -5.80 21.62
N ARG A 194 -11.94 -6.58 20.58
CA ARG A 194 -11.49 -6.56 19.16
C ARG A 194 -10.09 -6.01 18.86
N ARG A 195 -9.25 -6.87 18.26
CA ARG A 195 -8.00 -6.50 17.58
C ARG A 195 -8.33 -5.59 16.39
N LYS A 196 -8.18 -4.29 16.56
CA LYS A 196 -8.23 -3.32 15.46
C LYS A 196 -6.91 -2.56 15.44
N THR A 197 -6.34 -2.45 14.26
CA THR A 197 -5.15 -1.65 13.99
C THR A 197 -5.61 -0.31 13.45
N TYR A 198 -5.13 0.77 14.04
CA TYR A 198 -5.45 2.12 13.63
C TYR A 198 -4.18 2.86 13.24
N PHE A 199 -4.24 3.51 12.07
CA PHE A 199 -3.30 4.55 11.68
C PHE A 199 -3.99 5.88 11.94
N TYR A 200 -3.34 6.76 12.67
CA TYR A 200 -3.83 8.10 12.91
C TYR A 200 -2.67 9.06 12.72
N SER A 201 -2.76 9.76 11.61
CA SER A 201 -1.74 10.66 11.11
C SER A 201 -1.73 11.97 11.89
N THR A 202 -0.70 12.78 11.67
CA THR A 202 -0.55 14.08 12.31
C THR A 202 -1.84 14.90 12.28
N GLY A 203 -2.30 15.38 13.44
CA GLY A 203 -3.51 16.19 13.57
C GLY A 203 -4.83 15.42 13.52
N GLN A 204 -4.81 14.09 13.41
CA GLN A 204 -6.01 13.27 13.48
C GLN A 204 -6.33 12.84 14.92
N GLU A 205 -7.63 12.67 15.18
CA GLU A 205 -8.16 12.14 16.44
C GLU A 205 -8.84 10.80 16.20
N LEU A 206 -8.63 9.85 17.11
CA LEU A 206 -9.26 8.55 17.10
C LEU A 206 -10.10 8.35 18.36
N SER A 207 -11.41 8.22 18.17
CA SER A 207 -12.34 7.83 19.24
C SER A 207 -12.44 6.31 19.34
N VAL A 208 -12.06 5.76 20.49
CA VAL A 208 -12.11 4.34 20.81
C VAL A 208 -13.16 4.10 21.89
N GLY A 209 -14.16 3.25 21.59
CA GLY A 209 -15.30 2.95 22.46
C GLY A 209 -15.76 1.49 22.43
#